data_AF-A0A101XNP1-F1
#
_entry.id   AF-A0A101XNP1-F1
#
_cell.length_a   1.000
_cell.length_b   1.000
_cell.length_c   1.000
_cell.angle_alpha   90.00
_cell.angle_beta   90.00
_cell.angle_gamma   90.00
#
_symmetry.space_group_name_H-M   'P 1'
#
loop_
_entity.id
_entity.type
_entity.pdbx_description
1 polymer ?
#
loop_
_entity_poly.entity_id
_entity_poly.type
_entity_poly.pdbx_seq_one_letter_code
_entity_poly.pdbx_strand_id
1 'polypeptide(L)'
;MCSPLSEEAILADEVGLEKTIEAGLVLAQRYAERLRKLIVVVPASLRLQGAMELEEKFHCLSVILEVKFFNAIARQGMPNSFDLHNQ
;
A
#
# COMPACT_ATOMS: atom_id res chain seq x y z
N MET A 1 -3.39 -8.45 25.31
CA MET A 1 -4.26 -9.13 24.33
C MET A 1 -3.65 -8.86 22.97
N CYS A 2 -2.99 -9.86 22.38
CA CYS A 2 -2.28 -9.73 21.11
C CYS A 2 -3.30 -9.91 19.99
N SER A 3 -3.52 -8.88 19.17
CA SER A 3 -4.32 -9.01 17.95
C SER A 3 -3.52 -9.82 16.93
N PRO A 4 -4.06 -10.89 16.33
CA PRO A 4 -3.33 -11.80 15.44
C PRO A 4 -2.89 -11.17 14.10
N LEU A 5 -3.12 -9.86 13.94
CA LEU A 5 -2.78 -9.06 12.77
C LEU A 5 -1.45 -8.29 12.92
N SER A 6 -0.72 -8.52 14.02
CA SER A 6 0.40 -7.68 14.45
C SER A 6 1.79 -8.13 13.98
N GLU A 7 1.96 -9.30 13.37
CA GLU A 7 3.24 -9.68 12.78
C GLU A 7 3.01 -10.34 11.41
N GLU A 8 3.28 -9.57 10.35
CA GLU A 8 3.53 -10.01 8.98
C GLU A 8 2.64 -11.15 8.44
N ALA A 9 1.43 -10.81 7.98
CA ALA A 9 0.58 -11.74 7.24
C ALA A 9 0.97 -11.74 5.75
N ILE A 10 1.35 -12.92 5.22
CA ILE A 10 1.49 -13.16 3.78
C ILE A 10 0.16 -13.71 3.26
N LEU A 11 -0.59 -12.89 2.51
CA LEU A 11 -1.76 -13.37 1.76
C LEU A 11 -1.25 -14.01 0.46
N ALA A 12 -1.30 -15.33 0.36
CA ALA A 12 -0.92 -16.08 -0.84
C ALA A 12 -2.01 -17.13 -1.12
N ASP A 13 -2.84 -16.88 -2.13
CA ASP A 13 -3.89 -17.81 -2.53
C ASP A 13 -4.17 -17.67 -4.05
N GLU A 14 -4.75 -18.69 -4.68
CA GLU A 14 -4.99 -18.90 -6.12
C GLU A 14 -5.58 -17.68 -6.86
N VAL A 15 -4.95 -17.29 -7.98
CA VAL A 15 -5.20 -16.03 -8.69
C VAL A 15 -6.69 -15.86 -9.09
N GLY A 16 -7.40 -14.92 -8.43
CA GLY A 16 -8.81 -14.61 -8.69
C GLY A 16 -9.26 -13.30 -8.03
N LEU A 17 -10.25 -12.62 -8.64
CA LEU A 17 -10.80 -11.28 -8.29
C LEU A 17 -11.06 -11.08 -6.79
N GLU A 18 -11.40 -12.16 -6.09
CA GLU A 18 -11.75 -12.18 -4.66
C GLU A 18 -10.61 -11.73 -3.75
N LYS A 19 -9.35 -11.93 -4.16
CA LYS A 19 -8.16 -11.56 -3.35
C LYS A 19 -7.83 -10.07 -3.38
N THR A 20 -8.15 -9.41 -4.49
CA THR A 20 -8.03 -7.95 -4.57
C THR A 20 -9.02 -7.27 -3.63
N ILE A 21 -10.22 -7.84 -3.48
CA ILE A 21 -11.26 -7.31 -2.59
C ILE A 21 -10.86 -7.51 -1.13
N GLU A 22 -10.41 -8.71 -0.76
CA GLU A 22 -10.02 -9.02 0.61
C GLU A 22 -8.79 -8.23 1.06
N ALA A 23 -7.77 -8.13 0.21
CA ALA A 23 -6.59 -7.28 0.47
C ALA A 23 -6.97 -5.80 0.57
N GLY A 24 -7.87 -5.31 -0.31
CA GLY A 24 -8.38 -3.94 -0.27
C GLY A 24 -9.15 -3.64 1.02
N LEU A 25 -9.95 -4.59 1.51
CA LEU A 25 -10.71 -4.44 2.76
C LEU A 25 -9.76 -4.36 3.98
N VAL A 26 -8.75 -5.23 4.02
CA VAL A 26 -7.71 -5.18 5.07
C VAL A 26 -6.95 -3.86 5.02
N LEU A 27 -6.57 -3.39 3.83
CA LEU A 27 -5.93 -2.08 3.65
C LEU A 27 -6.82 -0.95 4.14
N ALA A 28 -8.11 -0.96 3.78
CA ALA A 28 -9.08 0.04 4.20
C ALA A 28 -9.25 0.08 5.72
N GLN A 29 -9.29 -1.08 6.38
CA GLN A 29 -9.37 -1.14 7.84
C GLN A 29 -8.13 -0.52 8.48
N ARG A 30 -6.92 -0.90 8.05
CA ARG A 30 -5.67 -0.32 8.57
C ARG A 30 -5.59 1.18 8.31
N TYR A 31 -6.07 1.60 7.14
CA TYR A 31 -6.19 3.01 6.80
C TYR A 31 -7.19 3.73 7.73
N ALA A 32 -8.32 3.14 8.07
CA ALA A 32 -9.27 3.71 9.04
C ALA A 32 -8.67 3.79 10.46
N GLU A 33 -7.84 2.82 10.84
CA GLU A 33 -7.08 2.78 12.11
C GLU A 33 -5.88 3.76 12.13
N ARG A 34 -5.72 4.60 11.09
CA ARG A 34 -4.60 5.56 10.90
C ARG A 34 -3.22 4.90 10.78
N LEU A 35 -3.17 3.60 10.50
CA LEU A 35 -1.93 2.90 10.17
C LEU A 35 -1.57 3.21 8.71
N ARG A 36 -0.81 4.30 8.52
CA ARG A 36 -0.48 4.85 7.19
C ARG A 36 0.76 4.24 6.53
N LYS A 37 1.50 3.38 7.24
CA LYS A 37 2.69 2.68 6.73
C LYS A 37 2.28 1.40 5.98
N LEU A 38 1.56 1.59 4.87
CA LEU A 38 1.04 0.52 4.03
C LEU A 38 1.75 0.57 2.67
N ILE A 39 2.28 -0.56 2.21
CA ILE A 39 2.93 -0.69 0.90
C ILE A 39 2.17 -1.72 0.08
N VAL A 40 1.77 -1.33 -1.12
CA VAL A 40 1.11 -2.21 -2.08
C VAL A 40 2.05 -2.37 -3.29
N VAL A 41 2.44 -3.61 -3.57
CA VAL A 41 3.31 -3.93 -4.71
C VAL A 41 2.46 -4.53 -5.82
N VAL A 42 2.43 -3.88 -6.97
CA VAL A 42 1.70 -4.33 -8.16
C VAL A 42 2.57 -4.19 -9.41
N PRO A 43 2.31 -4.97 -10.48
CA PRO A 43 2.94 -4.79 -11.78
C PRO A 43 2.82 -3.35 -12.28
N ALA A 44 3.81 -2.90 -13.07
CA ALA A 44 3.88 -1.52 -13.53
C ALA A 44 2.63 -1.06 -14.30
N SER A 45 2.01 -1.94 -15.07
CA SER A 45 0.79 -1.70 -15.83
C SER A 45 -0.45 -1.49 -14.94
N LEU A 46 -0.46 -2.02 -13.73
CA LEU A 46 -1.61 -1.99 -12.82
C LEU A 46 -1.52 -0.89 -11.75
N ARG A 47 -0.42 -0.12 -11.71
CA ARG A 47 -0.24 0.93 -10.68
C ARG A 47 -1.33 1.99 -10.70
N LEU A 48 -1.68 2.50 -11.88
CA LEU A 48 -2.71 3.53 -12.01
C LEU A 48 -4.10 2.97 -11.71
N GLN A 49 -4.42 1.81 -12.29
CA GLN A 49 -5.71 1.15 -12.06
C GLN A 49 -5.89 0.80 -10.58
N GLY A 50 -4.87 0.22 -9.93
CA GLY A 50 -4.92 -0.11 -8.51
C GLY A 50 -5.07 1.11 -7.62
N ALA A 51 -4.39 2.21 -7.93
CA ALA A 51 -4.54 3.47 -7.19
C ALA A 51 -5.96 4.03 -7.29
N MET A 52 -6.54 4.04 -8.50
CA MET A 52 -7.93 4.47 -8.71
C MET A 52 -8.91 3.55 -7.98
N GLU A 53 -8.74 2.23 -8.07
CA GLU A 53 -9.61 1.28 -7.37
C GLU A 53 -9.53 1.43 -5.83
N LEU A 54 -8.34 1.70 -5.28
CA LEU A 54 -8.16 1.98 -3.86
C LEU A 54 -8.87 3.26 -3.41
N GLU A 55 -8.85 4.31 -4.24
CA GLU A 55 -9.54 5.55 -3.95
C GLU A 55 -11.06 5.41 -4.09
N GLU A 56 -11.54 4.82 -5.19
CA GLU A 56 -12.96 4.71 -5.51
C GLU A 56 -13.70 3.72 -4.62
N LYS A 57 -13.13 2.52 -4.40
CA LYS A 57 -13.81 1.44 -3.67
C LYS A 57 -13.53 1.46 -2.17
N PHE A 58 -12.36 1.96 -1.78
CA PHE A 58 -11.88 1.86 -0.40
C PHE A 58 -11.58 3.21 0.25
N HIS A 59 -11.77 4.34 -0.46
CA HIS A 59 -11.46 5.70 0.01
C HIS A 59 -10.04 5.84 0.58
N CYS A 60 -9.11 5.06 0.04
CA CYS A 60 -7.71 5.02 0.44
C CYS A 60 -6.88 5.79 -0.58
N LEU A 61 -6.44 7.00 -0.21
CA LEU A 61 -5.49 7.75 -1.02
C LEU A 61 -4.14 7.01 -1.04
N SER A 62 -3.57 6.85 -2.23
CA SER A 62 -2.30 6.18 -2.44
C SER A 62 -1.36 7.03 -3.27
N VAL A 63 -0.05 6.87 -3.04
CA VAL A 63 0.99 7.55 -3.81
C VAL A 63 1.74 6.52 -4.63
N ILE A 64 1.84 6.74 -5.94
CA ILE A 64 2.60 5.88 -6.82
C ILE A 64 4.09 6.22 -6.68
N LEU A 65 4.84 5.29 -6.13
CA LEU A 65 6.30 5.39 -5.99
C LEU A 65 7.00 4.88 -7.25
N GLU A 66 7.75 5.75 -7.93
CA GLU A 66 8.62 5.38 -9.03
C GLU A 66 10.06 5.22 -8.60
N VAL A 67 10.78 4.27 -9.20
CA VAL A 67 12.20 3.99 -8.90
C VAL A 67 13.08 5.24 -9.06
N LYS A 68 12.82 6.07 -10.08
CA LYS A 68 13.58 7.32 -10.29
C LYS A 68 13.38 8.31 -9.15
N PHE A 69 12.13 8.48 -8.71
CA PHE A 69 11.77 9.36 -7.62
C PHE A 69 12.31 8.84 -6.28
N PHE A 70 12.16 7.54 -6.03
CA PHE A 70 12.70 6.85 -4.85
C PHE A 70 14.23 7.04 -4.75
N ASN A 71 14.96 6.79 -5.84
CA ASN A 71 16.41 6.97 -5.88
C ASN A 71 16.83 8.43 -5.70
N ALA A 72 16.02 9.38 -6.18
CA ALA A 72 16.27 10.81 -5.96
C ALA A 72 16.12 11.18 -4.47
N ILE A 73 15.07 10.68 -3.81
CA ILE A 73 14.84 10.90 -2.37
C ILE A 73 15.92 10.21 -1.53
N ALA A 74 16.29 8.98 -1.86
CA ALA A 74 17.35 8.23 -1.16
C ALA A 74 18.68 9.00 -1.18
N ARG A 75 19.00 9.64 -2.32
CA ARG A 75 20.22 10.46 -2.47
C ARG A 75 20.17 11.77 -1.68
N GLN A 76 19.00 12.25 -1.29
CA GLN A 76 18.85 13.45 -0.45
C GLN A 76 19.08 13.17 1.05
N GLY A 77 19.49 11.96 1.43
CA GLY A 77 19.86 11.63 2.81
C GLY A 77 18.67 11.31 3.71
N MET A 78 17.49 11.03 3.15
CA MET A 78 16.37 10.51 3.93
C MET A 78 16.67 9.07 4.40
N PRO A 79 16.60 8.77 5.70
CA PRO A 79 16.92 7.45 6.25
C PRO A 79 15.92 6.37 5.82
N ASN A 80 14.70 6.77 5.43
CA ASN A 80 13.68 5.88 4.89
C ASN A 80 12.91 6.58 3.76
N SER A 81 13.18 6.21 2.52
CA SER A 81 12.53 6.81 1.33
C SER A 81 11.06 6.39 1.15
N PHE A 82 10.54 5.48 1.99
CA PHE A 82 9.10 5.17 2.08
C PHE A 82 8.36 6.03 3.10
N ASP A 83 9.06 6.75 3.98
CA ASP A 83 8.44 7.75 4.87
C ASP A 83 8.18 9.05 4.08
N LEU A 84 7.32 8.96 3.07
CA LEU A 84 6.72 10.12 2.43
C LEU A 84 5.74 10.75 3.44
N HIS A 85 6.23 11.64 4.30
CA HIS A 85 5.34 12.43 5.14
C HIS A 85 4.40 13.23 4.23
N ASN A 86 3.09 13.10 4.49
CA ASN A 86 2.05 13.94 3.90
C ASN A 86 2.48 15.40 4.05
N GLN A 87 2.85 16.04 2.94
CA GLN A 87 2.77 17.49 2.83
C GLN A 87 1.31 17.86 2.60
#